data_AF-A0A1B8YNC7-F1
#
_entry.id   AF-A0A1B8YNC7-F1
#
_cell.length_a   1.000
_cell.length_b   1.000
_cell.length_c   1.000
_cell.angle_alpha   90.00
_cell.angle_beta   90.00
_cell.angle_gamma   90.00
#
_symmetry.space_group_name_H-M   'P 1'
#
loop_
_entity.id
_entity.type
_entity.pdbx_description
1 polymer ?
#
loop_
_entity_poly.entity_id
_entity_poly.type
_entity_poly.pdbx_seq_one_letter_code
_entity_poly.pdbx_strand_id
1 'polypeptide(L)'
;MKNLGLIETVNLAQGAVPNSRKVNGKVLTEDINITSQDIFHGQVISIPDKTDLNDYQTPGLYYQGLDVQAGTGNNYPEPLAGSLVVLQAAGIIQRYFVYNSSRIYTRSLYPRDSLGWTPWAREYNTLNKPTASELGLTETVTKAADALQRSGGNVTGNIIITTDSMLSWSRLTDFASIGFKDTADEDTDSYMWFRTGDNGNEYFKWQHALSGGPTNEWMSLKPDNLRIRGHQVYHEGYRPTAAIIGAYTKSESDTRYIQDIRLGAKERVQVRKSSGDTDASGYAITAVINGNRDELVDTVNRRPIQKKVNGMWMNISNI
;
A
#
# COMPACT_ATOMS: atom_id res chain seq x y z
N MET A 1 -53.49 -43.98 83.80
CA MET A 1 -54.60 -43.91 82.82
C MET A 1 -54.13 -44.61 81.55
N LYS A 2 -54.79 -45.69 81.14
CA LYS A 2 -54.48 -46.44 79.91
C LYS A 2 -55.25 -45.73 78.78
N ASN A 3 -54.56 -45.17 77.78
CA ASN A 3 -55.17 -44.47 76.65
C ASN A 3 -55.95 -45.46 75.76
N LEU A 4 -57.18 -45.78 76.14
CA LEU A 4 -58.03 -46.81 75.51
C LEU A 4 -58.70 -46.34 74.20
N GLY A 5 -58.61 -45.06 73.82
CA GLY A 5 -59.22 -44.50 72.61
C GLY A 5 -58.27 -44.23 71.43
N LEU A 6 -56.96 -44.42 71.59
CA LEU A 6 -55.95 -44.14 70.55
C LEU A 6 -55.25 -45.41 70.03
N ILE A 7 -55.55 -46.58 70.61
CA ILE A 7 -54.93 -47.85 70.23
C ILE A 7 -55.24 -48.20 68.78
N GLU A 8 -56.49 -47.99 68.35
CA GLU A 8 -56.91 -48.25 66.98
C GLU A 8 -56.24 -47.30 65.98
N THR A 9 -56.13 -46.01 66.31
CA THR A 9 -55.41 -45.02 65.49
C THR A 9 -53.91 -45.31 65.41
N VAL A 10 -53.28 -45.72 66.51
CA VAL A 10 -51.87 -46.11 66.52
C VAL A 10 -51.65 -47.37 65.68
N ASN A 11 -52.52 -48.37 65.77
CA ASN A 11 -52.45 -49.58 64.95
C ASN A 11 -52.67 -49.27 63.45
N LEU A 12 -53.57 -48.35 63.12
CA LEU A 12 -53.78 -47.89 61.73
C LEU A 12 -52.59 -47.07 61.21
N ALA A 13 -51.89 -46.33 62.07
CA ALA A 13 -50.70 -45.55 61.73
C ALA A 13 -49.41 -46.40 61.69
N GLN A 14 -49.40 -47.55 62.36
CA GLN A 14 -48.28 -48.49 62.43
C GLN A 14 -48.09 -49.21 61.07
N GLY A 15 -47.44 -48.51 60.13
CA GLY A 15 -47.25 -48.96 58.76
C GLY A 15 -47.93 -48.10 57.68
N ALA A 16 -48.41 -46.90 58.03
CA ALA A 16 -49.03 -45.98 57.07
C ALA A 16 -48.13 -45.64 55.86
N VAL A 17 -46.81 -45.82 55.99
CA VAL A 17 -45.88 -45.98 54.86
C VAL A 17 -45.09 -47.28 55.08
N PRO A 18 -45.24 -48.30 54.20
CA PRO A 18 -44.46 -49.53 54.34
C PRO A 18 -42.95 -49.25 54.24
N ASN A 19 -42.15 -49.74 55.19
CA ASN A 19 -40.69 -49.59 55.22
C ASN A 19 -39.97 -50.26 54.02
N SER A 20 -40.70 -51.01 53.19
CA SER A 20 -40.20 -51.59 51.93
C SER A 20 -40.20 -50.61 50.77
N ARG A 21 -40.93 -49.49 50.87
CA ARG A 21 -40.94 -48.47 49.82
C ARG A 21 -39.63 -47.69 49.83
N LYS A 22 -39.14 -47.41 48.63
CA LYS A 22 -37.91 -46.65 48.40
C LYS A 22 -38.20 -45.42 47.56
N VAL A 23 -37.49 -44.33 47.81
CA VAL A 23 -37.42 -43.17 46.93
C VAL A 23 -36.04 -43.16 46.32
N ASN A 24 -35.96 -43.35 45.00
CA ASN A 24 -34.69 -43.44 44.27
C ASN A 24 -33.70 -44.43 44.90
N GLY A 25 -34.16 -45.65 45.19
CA GLY A 25 -33.34 -46.69 45.82
C GLY A 25 -33.09 -46.54 47.33
N LYS A 26 -33.42 -45.40 47.94
CA LYS A 26 -33.22 -45.11 49.38
C LYS A 26 -34.46 -45.47 50.20
N VAL A 27 -34.27 -46.13 51.34
CA VAL A 27 -35.37 -46.56 52.24
C VAL A 27 -35.99 -45.35 52.95
N LEU A 28 -37.31 -45.41 53.19
CA LEU A 28 -38.07 -44.33 53.81
C LEU A 28 -38.04 -44.40 55.34
N THR A 29 -36.86 -44.21 55.93
CA THR A 29 -36.65 -44.26 57.41
C THR A 29 -36.26 -42.93 58.03
N GLU A 30 -35.85 -41.96 57.22
CA GLU A 30 -35.37 -40.63 57.62
C GLU A 30 -35.53 -39.65 56.44
N ASP A 31 -35.12 -38.39 56.62
CA ASP A 31 -35.09 -37.40 55.56
C ASP A 31 -34.19 -37.87 54.40
N ILE A 32 -34.75 -37.92 53.19
CA ILE A 32 -34.03 -38.38 52.00
C ILE A 32 -33.52 -37.19 51.20
N ASN A 33 -32.20 -37.08 51.09
CA ASN A 33 -31.56 -36.19 50.14
C ASN A 33 -31.41 -36.88 48.78
N ILE A 34 -32.05 -36.33 47.75
CA ILE A 34 -31.83 -36.71 46.35
C ILE A 34 -30.78 -35.77 45.76
N THR A 35 -29.65 -36.36 45.37
CA THR A 35 -28.51 -35.65 44.82
C THR A 35 -28.51 -35.70 43.29
N SER A 36 -27.68 -34.88 42.67
CA SER A 36 -27.44 -34.97 41.22
C SER A 36 -26.90 -36.34 40.82
N GLN A 37 -26.08 -37.00 41.65
CA GLN A 37 -25.60 -38.35 41.36
C GLN A 37 -26.74 -39.36 41.30
N ASP A 38 -27.75 -39.25 42.16
CA ASP A 38 -28.90 -40.17 42.11
C ASP A 38 -29.76 -40.02 40.83
N ILE A 39 -29.52 -38.98 40.02
CA ILE A 39 -30.24 -38.68 38.76
C ILE A 39 -29.34 -38.90 37.54
N PHE A 40 -28.14 -38.31 37.54
CA PHE A 40 -27.18 -38.36 36.44
C PHE A 40 -26.32 -39.64 36.44
N HIS A 41 -26.31 -40.40 37.54
CA HIS A 41 -25.57 -41.65 37.67
C HIS A 41 -26.51 -42.79 38.10
N GLY A 42 -26.65 -43.82 37.27
CA GLY A 42 -27.48 -45.00 37.56
C GLY A 42 -28.97 -44.91 37.17
N GLN A 43 -29.52 -43.71 36.97
CA GLN A 43 -30.89 -43.53 36.46
C GLN A 43 -30.98 -43.12 34.98
N VAL A 44 -29.85 -42.73 34.38
CA VAL A 44 -29.80 -42.39 32.94
C VAL A 44 -30.14 -43.63 32.12
N ILE A 45 -31.04 -43.47 31.15
CA ILE A 45 -31.59 -44.60 30.38
C ILE A 45 -30.62 -44.99 29.27
N SER A 46 -30.20 -46.26 29.24
CA SER A 46 -29.38 -46.78 28.14
C SER A 46 -30.19 -46.83 26.85
N ILE A 47 -29.61 -46.32 25.76
CA ILE A 47 -30.14 -46.45 24.41
C ILE A 47 -29.71 -47.82 23.87
N PRO A 48 -30.64 -48.72 23.49
CA PRO A 48 -30.30 -50.04 22.97
C PRO A 48 -29.69 -50.00 21.55
N ASP A 49 -29.22 -51.16 21.10
CA ASP A 49 -28.68 -51.36 19.75
C ASP A 49 -29.72 -51.00 18.65
N LYS A 50 -29.22 -50.47 17.53
CA LYS A 50 -30.00 -50.12 16.31
C LYS A 50 -31.22 -49.22 16.51
N THR A 51 -31.24 -48.43 17.58
CA THR A 51 -32.37 -47.55 17.86
C THR A 51 -32.33 -46.29 16.98
N ASP A 52 -33.50 -45.74 16.66
CA ASP A 52 -33.66 -44.45 16.01
C ASP A 52 -33.80 -43.33 17.05
N LEU A 53 -32.94 -42.30 17.00
CA LEU A 53 -33.05 -41.16 17.91
C LEU A 53 -34.34 -40.34 17.73
N ASN A 54 -35.07 -40.49 16.63
CA ASN A 54 -36.37 -39.85 16.43
C ASN A 54 -37.45 -40.39 17.40
N ASP A 55 -37.27 -41.60 17.94
CA ASP A 55 -38.20 -42.21 18.89
C ASP A 55 -38.05 -41.63 20.30
N TYR A 56 -36.94 -40.94 20.58
CA TYR A 56 -36.64 -40.33 21.88
C TYR A 56 -37.28 -38.95 22.03
N GLN A 57 -38.61 -38.93 22.13
CA GLN A 57 -39.39 -37.69 22.30
C GLN A 57 -39.80 -37.43 23.74
N THR A 58 -39.68 -38.41 24.65
CA THR A 58 -39.97 -38.20 26.06
C THR A 58 -38.81 -37.44 26.73
N PRO A 59 -39.06 -36.27 27.36
CA PRO A 59 -38.02 -35.53 28.07
C PRO A 59 -37.30 -36.40 29.10
N GLY A 60 -35.98 -36.35 29.10
CA GLY A 60 -35.17 -37.25 29.92
C GLY A 60 -33.69 -37.23 29.56
N LEU A 61 -32.93 -38.03 30.32
CA LEU A 61 -31.51 -38.24 30.14
C LEU A 61 -31.28 -39.67 29.66
N TYR A 62 -30.59 -39.79 28.53
CA TYR A 62 -30.29 -41.05 27.88
C TYR A 62 -28.80 -41.12 27.56
N TYR A 63 -28.26 -42.33 27.38
CA TYR A 63 -26.88 -42.51 26.93
C TYR A 63 -26.75 -43.68 25.95
N GLN A 64 -25.86 -43.51 24.98
CA GLN A 64 -25.36 -44.58 24.13
C GLN A 64 -23.91 -44.84 24.55
N GLY A 65 -23.63 -46.03 25.07
CA GLY A 65 -22.32 -46.39 25.61
C GLY A 65 -21.31 -46.91 24.59
N LEU A 66 -21.73 -47.23 23.36
CA LEU A 66 -20.90 -47.91 22.37
C LEU A 66 -20.94 -47.23 20.99
N ASP A 67 -19.76 -46.93 20.44
CA ASP A 67 -19.60 -46.33 19.10
C ASP A 67 -20.26 -47.18 18.02
N VAL A 68 -20.15 -48.52 18.12
CA VAL A 68 -20.77 -49.45 17.15
C VAL A 68 -22.29 -49.31 17.10
N GLN A 69 -22.95 -49.12 18.25
CA GLN A 69 -24.41 -48.99 18.31
C GLN A 69 -24.89 -47.62 17.85
N ALA A 70 -24.13 -46.56 18.14
CA ALA A 70 -24.37 -45.24 17.55
C ALA A 70 -24.19 -45.26 16.03
N GLY A 71 -23.15 -45.94 15.55
CA GLY A 71 -22.83 -46.04 14.12
C GLY A 71 -23.81 -46.87 13.30
N THR A 72 -24.47 -47.87 13.91
CA THR A 72 -25.54 -48.63 13.25
C THR A 72 -26.95 -48.14 13.59
N GLY A 73 -27.08 -47.15 14.48
CA GLY A 73 -28.35 -46.52 14.85
C GLY A 73 -28.79 -45.47 13.85
N ASN A 74 -30.07 -45.09 13.89
CA ASN A 74 -30.63 -44.08 13.00
C ASN A 74 -30.70 -42.71 13.68
N ASN A 75 -30.54 -41.65 12.89
CA ASN A 75 -30.66 -40.25 13.33
C ASN A 75 -29.71 -39.83 14.46
N TYR A 76 -28.57 -40.52 14.61
CA TYR A 76 -27.44 -40.02 15.38
C TYR A 76 -26.74 -38.87 14.62
N PRO A 77 -26.25 -37.83 15.30
CA PRO A 77 -25.48 -36.77 14.64
C PRO A 77 -24.08 -37.22 14.20
N GLU A 78 -23.49 -38.21 14.88
CA GLU A 78 -22.19 -38.83 14.58
C GLU A 78 -22.22 -40.32 14.99
N PRO A 79 -21.42 -41.20 14.36
CA PRO A 79 -21.32 -42.62 14.71
C PRO A 79 -20.43 -42.85 15.95
N LEU A 80 -20.70 -42.13 17.03
CA LEU A 80 -19.94 -42.15 18.28
C LEU A 80 -20.88 -42.17 19.48
N ALA A 81 -20.45 -42.84 20.54
CA ALA A 81 -21.11 -42.88 21.84
C ALA A 81 -21.27 -41.49 22.46
N GLY A 82 -22.18 -41.37 23.42
CA GLY A 82 -22.52 -40.08 23.97
C GLY A 82 -23.76 -40.05 24.83
N SER A 83 -24.06 -38.87 25.35
CA SER A 83 -25.26 -38.61 26.15
C SER A 83 -26.28 -37.84 25.32
N LEU A 84 -27.53 -38.28 25.34
CA LEU A 84 -28.67 -37.59 24.74
C LEU A 84 -29.51 -36.96 25.85
N VAL A 85 -29.68 -35.65 25.78
CA VAL A 85 -30.63 -34.90 26.61
C VAL A 85 -31.83 -34.55 25.76
N VAL A 86 -33.02 -34.95 26.20
CA VAL A 86 -34.29 -34.63 25.56
C VAL A 86 -35.03 -33.62 26.44
N LEU A 87 -35.32 -32.44 25.89
CA LEU A 87 -35.91 -31.32 26.61
C LEU A 87 -37.33 -31.04 26.10
N GLN A 88 -38.23 -30.69 27.03
CA GLN A 88 -39.57 -30.21 26.71
C GLN A 88 -39.52 -28.78 26.16
N ALA A 89 -40.21 -28.55 25.05
CA ALA A 89 -40.49 -27.22 24.47
C ALA A 89 -41.94 -27.19 23.94
N ALA A 90 -42.29 -26.24 23.05
CA ALA A 90 -43.54 -26.36 22.26
C ALA A 90 -43.57 -27.66 21.41
N GLY A 91 -42.39 -28.23 21.17
CA GLY A 91 -42.18 -29.62 20.78
C GLY A 91 -41.07 -30.23 21.63
N ILE A 92 -40.10 -30.88 21.01
CA ILE A 92 -38.97 -31.52 21.68
C ILE A 92 -37.65 -30.97 21.15
N ILE A 93 -36.69 -30.73 22.04
CA ILE A 93 -35.31 -30.40 21.68
C ILE A 93 -34.43 -31.57 22.10
N GLN A 94 -33.57 -32.02 21.20
CA GLN A 94 -32.55 -33.00 21.50
C GLN A 94 -31.18 -32.35 21.47
N ARG A 95 -30.36 -32.70 22.47
CA ARG A 95 -28.95 -32.34 22.52
C ARG A 95 -28.10 -33.59 22.73
N TYR A 96 -27.14 -33.81 21.85
CA TYR A 96 -26.22 -34.94 21.91
C TYR A 96 -24.81 -34.49 22.26
N PHE A 97 -24.24 -35.04 23.32
CA PHE A 97 -22.88 -34.79 23.78
C PHE A 97 -22.01 -35.99 23.42
N VAL A 98 -21.06 -35.81 22.50
CA VAL A 98 -20.16 -36.88 22.07
C VAL A 98 -19.14 -37.18 23.18
N TYR A 99 -18.97 -38.46 23.56
CA TYR A 99 -18.26 -38.83 24.79
C TYR A 99 -16.77 -38.43 24.82
N ASN A 100 -16.08 -38.49 23.67
CA ASN A 100 -14.63 -38.33 23.55
C ASN A 100 -14.22 -36.97 22.98
N SER A 101 -15.14 -36.01 22.93
CA SER A 101 -14.86 -34.68 22.41
C SER A 101 -15.76 -33.64 23.07
N SER A 102 -15.48 -32.35 22.84
CA SER A 102 -16.39 -31.27 23.25
C SER A 102 -17.45 -30.97 22.20
N ARG A 103 -17.74 -31.90 21.28
CA ARG A 103 -18.78 -31.71 20.25
C ARG A 103 -20.16 -31.89 20.86
N ILE A 104 -21.02 -30.92 20.59
CA ILE A 104 -22.41 -30.93 20.99
C ILE A 104 -23.23 -30.72 19.73
N TYR A 105 -24.28 -31.50 19.57
CA TYR A 105 -25.25 -31.37 18.50
C TYR A 105 -26.60 -31.03 19.08
N THR A 106 -27.33 -30.12 18.43
CA THR A 106 -28.69 -29.75 18.83
C THR A 106 -29.63 -29.85 17.64
N ARG A 107 -30.84 -30.37 17.84
CA ARG A 107 -31.94 -30.34 16.88
C ARG A 107 -33.28 -30.23 17.58
N SER A 108 -34.31 -29.87 16.83
CA SER A 108 -35.65 -29.68 17.37
C SER A 108 -36.70 -30.39 16.52
N LEU A 109 -37.77 -30.83 17.15
CA LEU A 109 -39.00 -31.29 16.52
C LEU A 109 -40.13 -30.42 17.02
N TYR A 110 -40.93 -29.85 16.11
CA TYR A 110 -42.23 -29.28 16.48
C TYR A 110 -43.35 -30.19 15.93
N PRO A 111 -44.01 -30.99 16.78
CA PRO A 111 -44.92 -32.05 16.32
C PRO A 111 -46.15 -31.56 15.55
N ARG A 112 -46.48 -30.27 15.62
CA ARG A 112 -47.63 -29.67 14.92
C ARG A 112 -47.27 -29.13 13.54
N ASP A 113 -46.00 -29.17 13.17
CA ASP A 113 -45.51 -28.74 11.87
C ASP A 113 -45.18 -29.96 10.99
N SER A 114 -45.48 -29.86 9.70
CA SER A 114 -45.22 -30.91 8.71
C SER A 114 -43.73 -31.01 8.35
N LEU A 115 -42.91 -30.02 8.73
CA LEU A 115 -41.47 -30.01 8.45
C LEU A 115 -40.66 -31.07 9.24
N GLY A 116 -41.21 -31.64 10.31
CA GLY A 116 -40.57 -32.72 11.07
C GLY A 116 -39.35 -32.28 11.90
N TRP A 117 -38.36 -33.17 12.04
CA TRP A 117 -37.12 -32.87 12.75
C TRP A 117 -36.26 -31.88 11.95
N THR A 118 -35.74 -30.85 12.60
CA THR A 118 -34.63 -30.08 12.01
C THR A 118 -33.42 -31.00 11.85
N PRO A 119 -32.53 -30.74 10.88
CA PRO A 119 -31.22 -31.36 10.86
C PRO A 119 -30.48 -31.13 12.18
N TRP A 120 -29.57 -32.03 12.52
CA TRP A 120 -28.62 -31.81 13.61
C TRP A 120 -27.69 -30.64 13.26
N ALA A 121 -27.62 -29.66 14.16
CA ALA A 121 -26.67 -28.55 14.09
C ALA A 121 -25.56 -28.76 15.12
N ARG A 122 -24.30 -28.69 14.68
CA ARG A 122 -23.13 -28.75 15.57
C ARG A 122 -22.91 -27.40 16.24
N GLU A 123 -22.73 -27.40 17.55
CA GLU A 123 -22.31 -26.22 18.31
C GLU A 123 -20.78 -26.04 18.20
N TYR A 124 -20.35 -24.81 17.90
CA TYR A 124 -18.94 -24.48 17.77
C TYR A 124 -18.34 -24.00 19.10
N ASN A 125 -17.06 -24.31 19.31
CA ASN A 125 -16.29 -23.87 20.47
C ASN A 125 -14.78 -23.79 20.14
N THR A 126 -13.94 -23.55 21.14
CA THR A 126 -12.49 -23.38 20.94
C THR A 126 -11.79 -24.63 20.39
N LEU A 127 -12.32 -25.83 20.63
CA LEU A 127 -11.83 -27.10 20.10
C LEU A 127 -12.57 -27.54 18.82
N ASN A 128 -13.77 -27.01 18.60
CA ASN A 128 -14.63 -27.26 17.44
C ASN A 128 -14.92 -25.94 16.74
N LYS A 129 -13.89 -25.34 16.13
CA LYS A 129 -14.05 -24.07 15.43
C LYS A 129 -14.75 -24.30 14.09
N PRO A 130 -15.60 -23.37 13.64
CA PRO A 130 -16.08 -23.41 12.27
C PRO A 130 -14.92 -23.16 11.31
N THR A 131 -14.98 -23.79 10.15
CA THR A 131 -14.11 -23.53 9.00
C THR A 131 -14.56 -22.27 8.27
N ALA A 132 -13.66 -21.68 7.47
CA ALA A 132 -14.02 -20.55 6.61
C ALA A 132 -15.19 -20.89 5.66
N SER A 133 -15.27 -22.14 5.18
CA SER A 133 -16.37 -22.60 4.34
C SER A 133 -17.71 -22.62 5.09
N GLU A 134 -17.74 -23.10 6.33
CA GLU A 134 -18.95 -23.10 7.16
C GLU A 134 -19.43 -21.69 7.51
N LEU A 135 -18.53 -20.70 7.49
CA LEU A 135 -18.85 -19.29 7.68
C LEU A 135 -19.17 -18.54 6.37
N GLY A 136 -19.08 -19.19 5.20
CA GLY A 136 -19.23 -18.52 3.90
C GLY A 136 -18.09 -17.55 3.57
N LEU A 137 -16.91 -17.72 4.17
CA LEU A 137 -15.75 -16.82 4.07
C LEU A 137 -14.66 -17.31 3.10
N THR A 138 -14.91 -18.38 2.33
CA THR A 138 -13.91 -18.94 1.42
C THR A 138 -13.36 -17.89 0.45
N GLU A 139 -14.23 -17.08 -0.17
CA GLU A 139 -13.80 -16.03 -1.11
C GLU A 139 -12.98 -14.93 -0.41
N THR A 140 -13.35 -14.57 0.83
CA THR A 140 -12.60 -13.59 1.63
C THR A 140 -11.19 -14.09 1.92
N VAL A 141 -11.03 -15.36 2.29
CA VAL A 141 -9.72 -15.96 2.55
C VAL A 141 -8.86 -15.97 1.29
N THR A 142 -9.43 -16.36 0.14
CA THR A 142 -8.73 -16.35 -1.15
C THR A 142 -8.26 -14.93 -1.52
N LYS A 143 -9.18 -13.95 -1.48
CA LYS A 143 -8.83 -12.54 -1.77
C LYS A 143 -7.77 -11.99 -0.83
N ALA A 144 -7.81 -12.37 0.44
CA ALA A 144 -6.84 -11.93 1.43
C ALA A 144 -5.46 -12.57 1.23
N ALA A 145 -5.39 -13.82 0.76
CA ALA A 145 -4.12 -14.51 0.49
C ALA A 145 -3.34 -13.86 -0.66
N ASP A 146 -4.04 -13.36 -1.68
CA ASP A 146 -3.44 -12.74 -2.87
C ASP A 146 -3.27 -11.21 -2.75
N ALA A 147 -3.69 -10.60 -1.63
CA ALA A 147 -3.59 -9.17 -1.41
C ALA A 147 -2.18 -8.73 -0.96
N LEU A 148 -1.77 -7.52 -1.33
CA LEU A 148 -0.60 -6.86 -0.75
C LEU A 148 -0.88 -6.55 0.73
N GLN A 149 -0.13 -7.18 1.63
CA GLN A 149 -0.34 -7.08 3.07
C GLN A 149 0.18 -5.75 3.64
N ARG A 150 -0.39 -5.30 4.77
CA ARG A 150 0.09 -4.12 5.51
C ARG A 150 1.53 -4.24 6.01
N SER A 151 2.00 -5.47 6.25
CA SER A 151 3.40 -5.77 6.59
C SER A 151 4.35 -5.60 5.41
N GLY A 152 3.84 -5.28 4.23
CA GLY A 152 4.58 -5.25 2.97
C GLY A 152 4.46 -6.53 2.17
N GLY A 153 5.07 -6.53 1.00
CA GLY A 153 5.09 -7.63 0.04
C GLY A 153 5.66 -7.14 -1.30
N ASN A 154 5.86 -8.08 -2.22
CA ASN A 154 6.30 -7.77 -3.58
C ASN A 154 5.12 -7.89 -4.53
N VAL A 155 4.91 -6.88 -5.37
CA VAL A 155 3.98 -6.95 -6.50
C VAL A 155 4.81 -7.22 -7.75
N THR A 156 4.63 -8.38 -8.36
CA THR A 156 5.40 -8.82 -9.54
C THR A 156 4.68 -8.57 -10.87
N GLY A 157 3.41 -8.18 -10.82
CA GLY A 157 2.60 -7.82 -11.98
C GLY A 157 2.44 -6.30 -12.15
N ASN A 158 1.76 -5.91 -13.22
CA ASN A 158 1.44 -4.51 -13.48
C ASN A 158 0.41 -3.99 -12.47
N ILE A 159 0.58 -2.73 -12.04
CA ILE A 159 -0.44 -1.99 -11.29
C ILE A 159 -1.02 -0.95 -12.24
N ILE A 160 -2.32 -1.07 -12.56
CA ILE A 160 -3.06 -0.09 -13.36
C ILE A 160 -3.99 0.66 -12.41
N ILE A 161 -3.89 1.99 -12.44
CA ILE A 161 -4.73 2.91 -11.67
C ILE A 161 -5.67 3.59 -12.68
N THR A 162 -6.95 3.23 -12.67
CA THR A 162 -7.94 3.63 -13.71
C THR A 162 -8.84 4.79 -13.30
N THR A 163 -8.56 5.42 -12.17
CA THR A 163 -9.30 6.57 -11.64
C THR A 163 -8.30 7.64 -11.22
N ASP A 164 -8.80 8.85 -10.97
CA ASP A 164 -8.01 9.96 -10.44
C ASP A 164 -7.46 9.61 -9.04
N SER A 165 -6.28 8.99 -9.04
CA SER A 165 -5.59 8.53 -7.85
C SER A 165 -4.10 8.85 -7.95
N MET A 166 -3.45 8.90 -6.81
CA MET A 166 -2.01 9.14 -6.69
C MET A 166 -1.36 8.05 -5.85
N LEU A 167 -0.09 7.77 -6.12
CA LEU A 167 0.76 7.01 -5.21
C LEU A 167 1.48 8.00 -4.30
N SER A 168 1.33 7.83 -2.98
CA SER A 168 1.82 8.78 -1.98
C SER A 168 2.60 8.10 -0.86
N TRP A 169 3.67 8.76 -0.42
CA TRP A 169 4.48 8.43 0.74
C TRP A 169 4.39 9.59 1.72
N SER A 170 4.13 9.31 2.99
CA SER A 170 4.01 10.35 4.02
C SER A 170 4.68 9.93 5.31
N ARG A 171 5.36 10.87 5.98
CA ARG A 171 6.05 10.62 7.26
C ARG A 171 6.16 11.92 8.04
N LEU A 172 5.72 11.93 9.30
CA LEU A 172 5.87 13.07 10.22
C LEU A 172 5.45 14.41 9.58
N THR A 173 4.25 14.47 9.00
CA THR A 173 3.65 15.57 8.18
C THR A 173 4.21 15.78 6.77
N ASP A 174 5.47 15.47 6.52
CA ASP A 174 6.05 15.52 5.17
C ASP A 174 5.43 14.48 4.23
N PHE A 175 5.35 14.81 2.92
CA PHE A 175 4.93 13.84 1.91
C PHE A 175 5.66 13.98 0.57
N ALA A 176 5.64 12.90 -0.19
CA ALA A 176 5.96 12.83 -1.61
C ALA A 176 4.87 12.06 -2.34
N SER A 177 4.48 12.48 -3.54
CA SER A 177 3.45 11.81 -4.32
C SER A 177 3.73 11.88 -5.81
N ILE A 178 3.19 10.91 -6.54
CA ILE A 178 3.24 10.82 -8.00
C ILE A 178 1.82 10.54 -8.50
N GLY A 179 1.43 11.22 -9.57
CA GLY A 179 0.09 11.07 -10.14
C GLY A 179 0.03 11.47 -11.60
N PHE A 180 -1.13 11.24 -12.19
CA PHE A 180 -1.45 11.59 -13.56
C PHE A 180 -2.76 12.36 -13.56
N LYS A 181 -2.76 13.53 -14.23
CA LYS A 181 -3.97 14.31 -14.47
C LYS A 181 -4.45 14.01 -15.89
N ASP A 182 -5.71 13.63 -15.98
CA ASP A 182 -6.45 13.48 -17.23
C ASP A 182 -7.95 13.55 -16.90
N THR A 183 -8.69 14.41 -17.57
CA THR A 183 -10.12 14.64 -17.29
C THR A 183 -11.06 14.11 -18.37
N ALA A 184 -10.55 13.81 -19.56
CA ALA A 184 -11.27 13.24 -20.69
C ALA A 184 -10.29 12.91 -21.82
N ASP A 185 -10.68 12.05 -22.76
CA ASP A 185 -9.87 11.73 -23.95
C ASP A 185 -9.53 12.97 -24.82
N GLU A 186 -10.37 14.01 -24.77
CA GLU A 186 -10.13 15.29 -25.46
C GLU A 186 -9.30 16.30 -24.64
N ASP A 187 -8.80 15.92 -23.46
CA ASP A 187 -8.02 16.78 -22.59
C ASP A 187 -6.67 17.13 -23.24
N THR A 188 -6.49 18.42 -23.54
CA THR A 188 -5.27 18.93 -24.17
C THR A 188 -4.15 19.24 -23.19
N ASP A 189 -4.39 19.04 -21.88
CA ASP A 189 -3.45 19.32 -20.79
C ASP A 189 -3.30 18.12 -19.85
N SER A 190 -3.16 16.90 -20.37
CA SER A 190 -2.90 15.71 -19.56
C SER A 190 -1.42 15.60 -19.21
N TYR A 191 -1.09 15.43 -17.93
CA TYR A 191 0.30 15.40 -17.47
C TYR A 191 0.54 14.48 -16.27
N MET A 192 1.74 13.92 -16.23
CA MET A 192 2.29 13.26 -15.05
C MET A 192 2.96 14.30 -14.14
N TRP A 193 2.71 14.21 -12.84
CA TRP A 193 3.28 15.13 -11.87
C TRP A 193 3.94 14.40 -10.71
N PHE A 194 4.93 15.08 -10.13
CA PHE A 194 5.58 14.72 -8.88
C PHE A 194 5.37 15.87 -7.89
N ARG A 195 4.97 15.56 -6.66
CA ARG A 195 4.71 16.56 -5.61
C ARG A 195 5.44 16.20 -4.33
N THR A 196 6.10 17.19 -3.72
CA THR A 196 6.59 17.14 -2.34
C THR A 196 5.95 18.27 -1.55
N GLY A 197 5.82 18.15 -0.23
CA GLY A 197 5.39 19.28 0.58
C GLY A 197 5.30 19.00 2.08
N ASP A 198 5.27 20.12 2.81
CA ASP A 198 4.80 20.35 4.18
C ASP A 198 5.25 21.77 4.56
N ASN A 199 6.53 21.93 4.90
CA ASN A 199 7.07 23.18 5.45
C ASN A 199 8.01 23.92 4.47
N GLY A 200 8.11 23.43 3.22
CA GLY A 200 8.82 24.10 2.12
C GLY A 200 10.31 23.74 2.03
N ASN A 201 10.76 22.78 2.83
CA ASN A 201 12.11 22.24 2.76
C ASN A 201 12.19 20.91 2.00
N GLU A 202 11.05 20.37 1.52
CA GLU A 202 10.96 19.09 0.83
C GLU A 202 11.31 19.25 -0.66
N TYR A 203 12.08 18.30 -1.20
CA TYR A 203 12.61 18.39 -2.56
C TYR A 203 12.92 17.01 -3.15
N PHE A 204 13.08 16.95 -4.47
CA PHE A 204 13.35 15.71 -5.19
C PHE A 204 14.85 15.46 -5.35
N LYS A 205 15.26 14.21 -5.19
CA LYS A 205 16.62 13.73 -5.46
C LYS A 205 16.61 12.51 -6.37
N TRP A 206 17.56 12.47 -7.29
CA TRP A 206 17.90 11.27 -8.05
C TRP A 206 19.21 10.73 -7.51
N GLN A 207 19.15 9.56 -6.88
CA GLN A 207 20.29 8.90 -6.24
C GLN A 207 20.58 7.55 -6.88
N HIS A 208 21.85 7.18 -6.90
CA HIS A 208 22.33 5.91 -7.40
C HIS A 208 23.12 5.18 -6.31
N ALA A 209 22.64 4.01 -5.92
CA ALA A 209 23.33 3.12 -5.00
C ALA A 209 24.07 2.03 -5.77
N LEU A 210 25.39 1.97 -5.59
CA LEU A 210 26.21 0.89 -6.13
C LEU A 210 26.10 -0.34 -5.21
N SER A 211 26.03 -1.54 -5.79
CA SER A 211 26.07 -2.78 -4.99
C SER A 211 27.35 -2.85 -4.17
N GLY A 212 27.22 -2.94 -2.85
CA GLY A 212 28.36 -2.91 -1.92
C GLY A 212 29.10 -1.58 -1.83
N GLY A 213 28.57 -0.50 -2.41
CA GLY A 213 29.20 0.83 -2.46
C GLY A 213 28.34 1.93 -1.83
N PRO A 214 28.79 3.20 -1.93
CA PRO A 214 28.03 4.34 -1.42
C PRO A 214 26.85 4.70 -2.33
N THR A 215 25.88 5.41 -1.75
CA THR A 215 24.82 6.09 -2.50
C THR A 215 25.30 7.47 -2.95
N ASN A 216 25.32 7.70 -4.26
CA ASN A 216 25.70 8.98 -4.87
C ASN A 216 24.46 9.77 -5.28
N GLU A 217 24.50 11.09 -5.12
CA GLU A 217 23.49 12.00 -5.67
C GLU A 217 23.87 12.38 -7.11
N TRP A 218 23.00 12.09 -8.07
CA TRP A 218 23.19 12.50 -9.46
C TRP A 218 22.57 13.87 -9.72
N MET A 219 21.36 14.08 -9.22
CA MET A 219 20.61 15.31 -9.43
C MET A 219 19.71 15.63 -8.23
N SER A 220 19.35 16.90 -8.08
CA SER A 220 18.31 17.34 -7.14
C SER A 220 17.50 18.47 -7.75
N LEU A 221 16.17 18.45 -7.56
CA LEU A 221 15.29 19.56 -7.93
C LEU A 221 14.80 20.20 -6.63
N LYS A 222 15.32 21.39 -6.36
CA LYS A 222 14.98 22.20 -5.18
C LYS A 222 14.06 23.36 -5.60
N PRO A 223 13.44 24.09 -4.65
CA PRO A 223 12.54 25.20 -4.96
C PRO A 223 13.15 26.28 -5.86
N ASP A 224 14.48 26.45 -5.85
CA ASP A 224 15.18 27.48 -6.59
C ASP A 224 15.65 27.04 -8.00
N ASN A 225 16.16 25.81 -8.16
CA ASN A 225 16.66 25.32 -9.44
C ASN A 225 16.95 23.79 -9.43
N LEU A 226 17.02 23.20 -10.63
CA LEU A 226 17.61 21.90 -10.87
C LEU A 226 19.12 21.95 -10.66
N ARG A 227 19.68 20.90 -10.07
CA ARG A 227 21.12 20.70 -9.90
C ARG A 227 21.56 19.37 -10.47
N ILE A 228 22.70 19.37 -11.17
CA ILE A 228 23.39 18.18 -11.65
C ILE A 228 24.74 18.11 -10.93
N ARG A 229 25.00 17.02 -10.19
CA ARG A 229 26.19 16.86 -9.35
C ARG A 229 26.44 18.07 -8.41
N GLY A 230 25.37 18.63 -7.85
CA GLY A 230 25.41 19.78 -6.96
C GLY A 230 25.50 21.16 -7.63
N HIS A 231 25.72 21.23 -8.95
CA HIS A 231 25.79 22.49 -9.69
C HIS A 231 24.43 22.86 -10.28
N GLN A 232 23.99 24.11 -10.10
CA GLN A 232 22.74 24.61 -10.69
C GLN A 232 22.81 24.58 -12.22
N VAL A 233 21.71 24.17 -12.84
CA VAL A 233 21.57 24.16 -14.30
C VAL A 233 21.25 25.57 -14.79
N TYR A 234 21.96 26.01 -15.83
CA TYR A 234 21.64 27.28 -16.48
C TYR A 234 20.45 27.15 -17.43
N HIS A 235 19.57 28.13 -17.39
CA HIS A 235 18.41 28.25 -18.29
C HIS A 235 18.07 29.73 -18.47
N GLU A 236 17.04 30.07 -19.24
CA GLU A 236 16.73 31.48 -19.55
C GLU A 236 16.42 32.34 -18.32
N GLY A 237 15.90 31.73 -17.25
CA GLY A 237 15.64 32.36 -15.94
C GLY A 237 16.83 32.31 -14.97
N TYR A 238 17.85 31.51 -15.28
CA TYR A 238 19.10 31.44 -14.53
C TYR A 238 20.27 31.35 -15.53
N ARG A 239 20.57 32.48 -16.18
CA ARG A 239 21.60 32.54 -17.23
C ARG A 239 22.99 32.57 -16.61
N PRO A 240 24.01 31.98 -17.26
CA PRO A 240 25.38 32.12 -16.77
C PRO A 240 25.87 33.55 -17.01
N THR A 241 26.79 34.01 -16.18
CA THR A 241 27.46 35.31 -16.39
C THR A 241 28.59 35.17 -17.41
N ALA A 242 28.98 36.27 -18.06
CA ALA A 242 30.12 36.29 -18.97
C ALA A 242 31.40 35.73 -18.32
N ALA A 243 31.61 36.02 -17.03
CA ALA A 243 32.72 35.50 -16.25
C ALA A 243 32.71 33.97 -16.13
N ILE A 244 31.53 33.35 -15.94
CA ILE A 244 31.39 31.90 -15.79
C ILE A 244 31.71 31.16 -17.09
N ILE A 245 31.35 31.74 -18.25
CA ILE A 245 31.59 31.13 -19.57
C ILE A 245 32.90 31.58 -20.23
N GLY A 246 33.71 32.40 -19.54
CA GLY A 246 34.94 32.94 -20.10
C GLY A 246 34.72 33.88 -21.29
N ALA A 247 33.54 34.49 -21.41
CA ALA A 247 33.26 35.47 -22.44
C ALA A 247 33.90 36.80 -22.07
N TYR A 248 34.59 37.42 -23.03
CA TYR A 248 35.15 38.75 -22.84
C TYR A 248 34.03 39.77 -22.62
N THR A 249 34.28 40.67 -21.68
CA THR A 249 33.49 41.89 -21.55
C THR A 249 33.61 42.73 -22.82
N LYS A 250 32.68 43.68 -22.99
CA LYS A 250 32.76 44.64 -24.08
C LYS A 250 34.11 45.40 -24.08
N SER A 251 34.59 45.83 -22.91
CA SER A 251 35.85 46.57 -22.78
C SER A 251 37.08 45.73 -23.17
N GLU A 252 37.11 44.45 -22.77
CA GLU A 252 38.18 43.53 -23.18
C GLU A 252 38.15 43.30 -24.69
N SER A 253 36.95 43.10 -25.26
CA SER A 253 36.79 42.93 -26.70
C SER A 253 37.23 44.18 -27.47
N ASP A 254 36.81 45.35 -27.01
CA ASP A 254 37.14 46.65 -27.61
C ASP A 254 38.66 46.92 -27.59
N THR A 255 39.38 46.40 -26.59
CA THR A 255 40.84 46.53 -26.48
C THR A 255 41.58 45.48 -27.33
N ARG A 256 41.03 44.28 -27.49
CA ARG A 256 41.68 43.16 -28.17
C ARG A 256 41.50 43.17 -29.69
N TYR A 257 40.35 43.63 -30.18
CA TYR A 257 39.96 43.45 -31.58
C TYR A 257 39.88 44.77 -32.36
N ILE A 258 40.15 44.69 -33.66
CA ILE A 258 39.96 45.81 -34.59
C ILE A 258 38.46 46.00 -34.80
N GLN A 259 37.96 47.19 -34.50
CA GLN A 259 36.56 47.58 -34.63
C GLN A 259 36.23 48.07 -36.05
N ASP A 260 37.20 48.66 -36.75
CA ASP A 260 37.01 49.23 -38.09
C ASP A 260 38.37 49.53 -38.78
N ILE A 261 38.35 49.73 -40.10
CA ILE A 261 39.52 50.09 -40.93
C ILE A 261 39.14 51.24 -41.88
N ARG A 262 40.01 52.26 -41.99
CA ARG A 262 39.83 53.36 -42.95
C ARG A 262 41.15 53.86 -43.52
N LEU A 263 41.06 54.72 -44.53
CA LEU A 263 42.19 55.51 -45.02
C LEU A 263 42.24 56.86 -44.30
N GLY A 264 43.42 57.26 -43.82
CA GLY A 264 43.64 58.52 -43.12
C GLY A 264 43.75 59.73 -44.05
N ALA A 265 44.44 60.78 -43.58
CA ALA A 265 44.66 62.00 -44.34
C ALA A 265 45.49 61.74 -45.62
N LYS A 266 45.18 62.48 -46.68
CA LYS A 266 45.91 62.41 -47.96
C LYS A 266 47.29 63.05 -47.83
N GLU A 267 48.32 62.31 -48.15
CA GLU A 267 49.68 62.79 -48.40
C GLU A 267 49.94 62.82 -49.92
N ARG A 268 50.69 63.81 -50.40
CA ARG A 268 51.04 63.99 -51.81
C ARG A 268 52.54 64.19 -51.94
N VAL A 269 53.18 63.46 -52.85
CA VAL A 269 54.60 63.62 -53.20
C VAL A 269 54.75 63.82 -54.70
N GLN A 270 55.67 64.70 -55.11
CA GLN A 270 56.07 64.88 -56.50
C GLN A 270 57.10 63.82 -56.88
N VAL A 271 56.83 63.05 -57.95
CA VAL A 271 57.72 61.98 -58.42
C VAL A 271 58.82 62.54 -59.33
N ARG A 272 58.56 63.66 -60.00
CA ARG A 272 59.53 64.29 -60.91
C ARG A 272 60.72 64.85 -60.12
N LYS A 273 61.89 64.22 -60.30
CA LYS A 273 63.22 64.59 -59.72
C LYS A 273 63.48 64.16 -58.27
N SER A 274 62.80 63.14 -57.74
CA SER A 274 63.19 62.53 -56.45
C SER A 274 64.28 61.46 -56.67
N SER A 275 65.26 61.37 -55.77
CA SER A 275 66.37 60.41 -55.85
C SER A 275 66.13 59.11 -55.07
N GLY A 276 64.87 58.74 -54.83
CA GLY A 276 64.53 57.50 -54.14
C GLY A 276 63.25 57.59 -53.32
N ASP A 277 62.10 57.43 -53.97
CA ASP A 277 60.86 57.12 -53.27
C ASP A 277 60.82 55.60 -53.05
N THR A 278 61.04 55.16 -51.81
CA THR A 278 61.00 53.74 -51.43
C THR A 278 59.63 53.39 -50.84
N ASP A 279 59.39 52.10 -50.67
CA ASP A 279 58.22 51.62 -49.95
C ASP A 279 58.14 52.21 -48.54
N ALA A 280 56.91 52.47 -48.10
CA ALA A 280 56.60 52.91 -46.75
C ALA A 280 55.47 52.04 -46.22
N SER A 281 55.81 51.15 -45.28
CA SER A 281 54.84 50.25 -44.67
C SER A 281 53.70 51.02 -43.99
N GLY A 282 52.48 50.46 -44.01
CA GLY A 282 51.31 51.10 -43.40
C GLY A 282 50.56 52.12 -44.27
N TYR A 283 50.98 52.33 -45.51
CA TYR A 283 50.36 53.28 -46.43
C TYR A 283 49.79 52.58 -47.68
N ALA A 284 48.65 53.07 -48.15
CA ALA A 284 48.08 52.71 -49.44
C ALA A 284 48.23 53.86 -50.44
N ILE A 285 48.64 53.56 -51.67
CA ILE A 285 48.55 54.52 -52.78
C ILE A 285 47.08 54.65 -53.16
N THR A 286 46.60 55.90 -53.25
CA THR A 286 45.17 56.21 -53.50
C THR A 286 44.93 56.99 -54.77
N ALA A 287 45.98 57.55 -55.38
CA ALA A 287 45.93 58.08 -56.73
C ALA A 287 47.34 58.15 -57.32
N VAL A 288 47.45 57.86 -58.62
CA VAL A 288 48.62 58.16 -59.45
C VAL A 288 48.16 59.19 -60.47
N ILE A 289 48.80 60.35 -60.53
CA ILE A 289 48.29 61.51 -61.27
C ILE A 289 49.35 61.98 -62.26
N ASN A 290 48.95 62.00 -63.53
CA ASN A 290 49.66 62.66 -64.62
C ASN A 290 48.80 63.86 -65.07
N GLY A 291 49.19 65.07 -64.65
CA GLY A 291 48.38 66.28 -64.80
C GLY A 291 48.56 66.94 -66.16
N ASN A 292 49.75 66.83 -66.76
CA ASN A 292 50.09 67.40 -68.06
C ASN A 292 49.94 66.39 -69.23
N ARG A 293 49.58 65.14 -68.93
CA ARG A 293 49.34 64.04 -69.87
C ARG A 293 50.57 63.72 -70.74
N ASP A 294 51.77 63.88 -70.19
CA ASP A 294 53.00 63.44 -70.85
C ASP A 294 53.29 61.95 -70.57
N GLU A 295 54.49 61.46 -70.86
CA GLU A 295 54.87 60.06 -70.63
C GLU A 295 55.22 59.75 -69.16
N LEU A 296 55.24 60.76 -68.27
CA LEU A 296 55.75 60.65 -66.91
C LEU A 296 54.65 60.88 -65.86
N VAL A 297 54.80 60.26 -64.69
CA VAL A 297 53.93 60.52 -63.53
C VAL A 297 54.37 61.80 -62.81
N ASP A 298 53.43 62.70 -62.54
CA ASP A 298 53.69 63.97 -61.83
C ASP A 298 53.76 63.74 -60.32
N THR A 299 52.68 63.16 -59.78
CA THR A 299 52.43 63.06 -58.35
C THR A 299 51.75 61.76 -57.99
N VAL A 300 52.07 61.27 -56.80
CA VAL A 300 51.39 60.13 -56.18
C VAL A 300 50.77 60.61 -54.87
N ASN A 301 49.50 60.25 -54.66
CA ASN A 301 48.85 60.43 -53.38
C ASN A 301 48.84 59.10 -52.62
N ARG A 302 49.20 59.14 -51.35
CA ARG A 302 49.06 58.00 -50.43
C ARG A 302 48.24 58.41 -49.20
N ARG A 303 47.68 57.43 -48.52
CA ARG A 303 46.99 57.61 -47.23
C ARG A 303 47.45 56.54 -46.26
N PRO A 304 47.69 56.86 -44.98
CA PRO A 304 47.98 55.84 -43.98
C PRO A 304 46.73 54.98 -43.81
N ILE A 305 46.92 53.67 -43.69
CA ILE A 305 45.85 52.75 -43.32
C ILE A 305 45.68 52.89 -41.80
N GLN A 306 44.45 53.16 -41.37
CA GLN A 306 44.11 53.32 -39.96
C GLN A 306 43.21 52.19 -39.50
N LYS A 307 43.47 51.68 -38.30
CA LYS A 307 42.58 50.74 -37.59
C LYS A 307 41.95 51.42 -36.40
N LYS A 308 40.71 51.06 -36.09
CA LYS A 308 40.04 51.49 -34.86
C LYS A 308 40.19 50.41 -33.80
N VAL A 309 40.81 50.72 -32.67
CA VAL A 309 40.90 49.84 -31.50
C VAL A 309 40.57 50.67 -30.28
N ASN A 310 39.77 50.13 -29.37
CA ASN A 310 39.30 50.81 -28.16
C ASN A 310 38.71 52.21 -28.45
N GLY A 311 37.91 52.33 -29.51
CA GLY A 311 37.30 53.60 -29.92
C GLY A 311 38.23 54.59 -30.64
N MET A 312 39.55 54.37 -30.62
CA MET A 312 40.55 55.29 -31.16
C MET A 312 41.09 54.84 -32.51
N TRP A 313 41.26 55.78 -33.44
CA TRP A 313 41.91 55.54 -34.73
C TRP A 313 43.42 55.61 -34.59
N MET A 314 44.12 54.57 -35.03
CA MET A 314 45.57 54.46 -34.99
C MET A 314 46.10 54.15 -36.38
N ASN A 315 47.22 54.77 -36.77
CA ASN A 315 47.93 54.41 -38.00
C ASN A 315 48.55 53.01 -37.85
N ILE A 316 48.45 52.21 -38.89
CA ILE A 316 49.20 50.96 -38.98
C ILE A 316 50.63 51.33 -39.38
N SER A 317 51.60 50.97 -38.56
CA SER A 317 53.01 51.33 -38.77
C SER A 317 53.79 50.28 -39.56
N ASN A 318 53.30 49.04 -39.59
CA ASN A 318 53.89 47.95 -40.34
C ASN A 318 52.80 46.96 -40.81
N ILE A 319 52.93 46.42 -42.03
CA ILE A 319 52.04 45.47 -42.69
C ILE A 319 52.90 44.37 -43.31
#